data_AF-A0A960HWS5-F1
#
_entry.id   AF-A0A960HWS5-F1
#
_cell.length_a   1.000
_cell.length_b   1.000
_cell.length_c   1.000
_cell.angle_alpha   90.00
_cell.angle_beta   90.00
_cell.angle_gamma   90.00
#
_symmetry.space_group_name_H-M   'P 1'
#
loop_
_entity.id
_entity.type
_entity.pdbx_description
1 polymer ?
#
loop_
_entity_poly.entity_id
_entity_poly.type
_entity_poly.pdbx_seq_one_letter_code
_entity_poly.pdbx_strand_id
1 'polypeptide(L)' 'MPVEKSKRSRYTPPKDRSVEHSPAWLPITAAVLLGLGTIIIIANYLNLLPGEAEPRNLYIGLLLITGGFLMLTRWR' A
#
# COMPACT_ATOMS: atom_id res chain seq x y z
N MET A 1 45.34 24.98 42.34
CA MET A 1 43.95 24.83 41.89
C MET A 1 43.89 23.65 40.93
N PRO A 2 43.11 22.58 41.16
CA PRO A 2 42.98 21.52 40.17
C PRO A 2 41.95 21.93 39.11
N VAL A 3 42.36 21.86 37.84
CA VAL A 3 41.55 22.15 36.66
C VAL A 3 40.48 21.06 36.50
N GLU A 4 39.22 21.49 36.35
CA GLU A 4 38.07 20.61 36.12
C GLU A 4 38.32 19.68 34.92
N LYS A 5 38.17 18.37 35.14
CA LYS A 5 38.12 17.41 34.04
C LYS A 5 36.81 17.62 33.28
N SER A 6 36.93 18.34 32.16
CA SER A 6 35.92 18.52 31.12
C SER A 6 35.07 17.26 30.96
N LYS A 7 33.78 17.38 31.30
CA LYS A 7 32.77 16.35 31.04
C LYS A 7 32.69 16.15 29.54
N ARG A 8 33.42 15.15 29.02
CA ARG A 8 33.34 14.76 27.61
C ARG A 8 32.00 14.05 27.41
N SER A 9 30.96 14.85 27.15
CA SER A 9 29.64 14.39 26.73
C SER A 9 29.83 13.47 25.52
N ARG A 10 29.45 12.20 25.68
CA ARG A 10 29.53 11.22 24.61
C ARG A 10 28.47 11.59 23.59
N TYR A 11 28.90 11.88 22.36
CA TYR A 11 27.99 12.08 21.24
C TYR A 11 27.20 10.79 21.04
N THR A 12 25.92 10.81 21.41
CA THR A 12 24.95 9.82 20.97
C THR A 12 24.50 10.27 19.59
N PRO A 13 24.79 9.53 18.51
CA PRO A 13 24.27 9.88 17.20
C PRO A 13 22.75 10.01 17.30
N PRO A 14 22.13 11.07 16.73
CA PRO A 14 20.69 11.11 16.61
C PRO A 14 20.30 9.84 15.86
N LYS A 15 19.49 8.99 16.49
CA LYS A 15 18.91 7.81 15.87
C LYS A 15 18.37 8.25 14.52
N ASP A 16 18.91 7.70 13.43
CA ASP A 16 18.47 8.05 12.09
C ASP A 16 16.96 7.90 12.05
N ARG A 17 16.27 9.04 11.97
CA ARG A 17 14.81 9.10 11.81
C ARG A 17 14.44 8.91 10.35
N SER A 18 15.26 8.19 9.60
CA SER A 18 14.78 7.49 8.42
C SER A 18 13.94 6.31 8.90
N VAL A 19 12.84 6.65 9.59
CA VAL A 19 11.67 5.79 9.64
C VAL A 19 11.37 5.57 8.16
N GLU A 20 11.54 4.34 7.70
CA GLU A 20 11.03 3.88 6.42
C GLU A 20 9.54 4.22 6.39
N HIS A 21 9.22 5.44 5.94
CA HIS A 21 7.87 5.79 5.58
C HIS A 21 7.62 4.98 4.30
N SER A 22 7.07 3.78 4.48
CA SER A 22 6.44 3.05 3.40
C SER A 22 5.53 4.06 2.67
N PRO A 23 5.80 4.35 1.39
CA PRO A 23 5.17 5.47 0.72
C PRO A 23 3.65 5.34 0.82
N ALA A 24 2.99 6.34 1.42
CA ALA A 24 1.54 6.30 1.67
C ALA A 24 0.72 6.13 0.37
N TRP A 25 1.34 6.34 -0.80
CA TRP A 25 0.76 6.07 -2.11
C TRP A 25 0.31 4.61 -2.31
N LEU A 26 0.93 3.68 -1.59
CA LEU A 26 0.76 2.22 -1.76
C LEU A 26 -0.58 1.74 -1.24
N PRO A 27 -0.90 1.98 0.06
CA PRO A 27 -2.21 1.61 0.57
C PRO A 27 -3.30 2.35 -0.20
N ILE A 28 -3.03 3.57 -0.69
CA ILE A 28 -3.96 4.31 -1.55
C ILE A 28 -4.16 3.60 -2.89
N THR A 29 -3.09 3.21 -3.60
CA THR A 29 -3.23 2.48 -4.88
C THR A 29 -3.89 1.13 -4.69
N ALA A 30 -3.53 0.40 -3.64
CA ALA A 30 -4.14 -0.89 -3.33
C ALA A 30 -5.63 -0.75 -2.97
N ALA A 31 -6.01 0.25 -2.17
CA ALA A 31 -7.40 0.54 -1.85
C ALA A 31 -8.21 0.92 -3.09
N VAL A 32 -7.63 1.74 -3.98
CA VAL A 32 -8.26 2.09 -5.27
C VAL A 32 -8.44 0.84 -6.13
N LEU A 33 -7.42 -0.02 -6.24
CA LEU A 33 -7.49 -1.22 -7.08
C LEU A 33 -8.51 -2.25 -6.53
N LEU A 34 -8.56 -2.42 -5.21
CA LEU A 34 -9.57 -3.26 -4.56
C LEU A 34 -10.98 -2.69 -4.77
N GLY A 35 -11.18 -1.39 -4.49
CA GLY A 35 -12.47 -0.73 -4.67
C GLY A 35 -12.96 -0.77 -6.12
N LEU A 36 -12.06 -0.48 -7.07
CA LEU A 36 -12.39 -0.53 -8.51
C LEU A 36 -12.73 -1.95 -8.95
N GLY A 37 -11.99 -2.96 -8.49
CA GLY A 37 -12.29 -4.37 -8.77
C GLY A 37 -13.68 -4.78 -8.25
N THR A 38 -14.02 -4.37 -7.03
CA THR A 38 -15.37 -4.60 -6.48
C THR A 38 -16.46 -3.90 -7.29
N ILE A 39 -16.24 -2.64 -7.69
CA ILE A 39 -17.19 -1.88 -8.51
C ILE A 39 -17.42 -2.56 -9.87
N ILE A 40 -16.36 -3.06 -10.51
CA ILE A 40 -16.46 -3.77 -11.80
C ILE A 40 -17.29 -5.05 -11.65
N ILE A 41 -17.10 -5.81 -10.58
CA ILE A 41 -17.90 -7.01 -10.30
C ILE A 41 -19.38 -6.62 -10.15
N ILE A 42 -19.68 -5.62 -9.31
CA ILE A 42 -21.06 -5.15 -9.10
C ILE A 42 -21.68 -4.67 -10.41
N ALA A 43 -20.97 -3.84 -11.18
CA ALA A 43 -21.45 -3.32 -12.46
C ALA A 43 -21.69 -4.43 -13.51
N ASN A 44 -20.86 -5.48 -13.49
CA ASN A 44 -21.06 -6.64 -14.36
C ASN A 44 -22.33 -7.41 -13.99
N TYR A 45 -22.59 -7.63 -12.70
CA TYR A 45 -23.82 -8.28 -12.24
C TYR A 45 -25.08 -7.43 -12.45
N LEU A 46 -24.96 -6.11 -12.43
CA LEU A 46 -26.06 -5.20 -12.75
C LEU A 46 -26.35 -5.11 -14.27
N ASN A 47 -25.65 -5.90 -15.11
CA ASN A 47 -25.69 -5.80 -16.58
C ASN A 47 -25.48 -4.36 -17.10
N LEU A 48 -24.78 -3.51 -16.33
CA LEU A 48 -24.47 -2.14 -16.71
C LEU A 48 -23.37 -2.08 -17.78
N LEU A 49 -22.66 -3.19 -17.98
CA LEU A 49 -21.61 -3.36 -18.97
C LEU A 49 -22.17 -4.10 -20.20
N PRO A 50 -21.86 -3.66 -21.43
CA PRO A 50 -22.26 -4.36 -22.64
C PRO A 50 -21.55 -5.72 -22.70
N GLY A 51 -22.32 -6.80 -22.58
CA GLY A 51 -21.82 -8.17 -22.48
C GLY A 51 -22.48 -8.91 -21.32
N GLU A 52 -23.69 -9.41 -21.57
CA GLU A 52 -24.48 -10.31 -20.73
C GLU A 52 -23.58 -11.22 -19.88
N ALA A 53 -23.53 -11.01 -18.55
CA ALA A 53 -22.88 -11.83 -17.53
C ALA A 53 -21.75 -12.79 -18.00
N GLU A 54 -20.80 -12.31 -18.81
CA GLU A 54 -19.78 -13.20 -19.38
C GLU A 54 -18.75 -13.57 -18.30
N PRO A 55 -18.30 -14.83 -18.23
CA PRO A 55 -17.30 -15.28 -17.26
C PRO A 55 -15.98 -14.49 -17.36
N ARG A 56 -15.72 -13.83 -18.50
CA ARG A 56 -14.56 -12.95 -18.70
C ARG A 56 -14.52 -11.77 -17.71
N ASN A 57 -15.65 -11.16 -17.39
CA ASN A 57 -15.69 -10.00 -16.49
C ASN A 57 -15.44 -10.41 -15.03
N LEU A 58 -15.85 -11.62 -14.65
CA LEU A 58 -15.50 -12.24 -13.37
C LEU A 58 -13.98 -12.47 -13.24
N TYR A 59 -13.34 -13.00 -14.29
CA TYR A 59 -11.87 -13.17 -14.29
C TYR A 59 -11.13 -11.83 -14.21
N ILE A 60 -11.61 -10.78 -14.89
CA ILE A 60 -11.02 -9.43 -14.81
C ILE A 60 -11.14 -8.86 -13.40
N GLY A 61 -12.33 -8.93 -12.78
CA GLY A 61 -12.55 -8.47 -11.40
C GLY A 61 -11.68 -9.23 -10.40
N LEU A 62 -11.57 -10.55 -10.56
CA LEU A 62 -10.71 -11.41 -9.74
C LEU A 62 -9.24 -11.00 -9.86
N LEU A 63 -8.74 -10.82 -11.09
CA LEU A 63 -7.35 -10.44 -11.37
C LEU A 63 -7.02 -9.06 -10.79
N LEU A 64 -7.96 -8.11 -10.84
CA LEU A 64 -7.81 -6.80 -10.21
C LEU A 64 -7.67 -6.89 -8.69
N ILE A 65 -8.51 -7.70 -8.04
CA ILE A 65 -8.50 -7.89 -6.59
C ILE A 65 -7.20 -8.60 -6.16
N THR A 66 -6.83 -9.68 -6.84
CA THR A 66 -5.58 -10.40 -6.58
C THR A 66 -4.36 -9.51 -6.80
N GLY A 67 -4.37 -8.67 -7.85
CA GLY A 67 -3.33 -7.66 -8.10
C GLY A 67 -3.21 -6.64 -6.96
N GLY A 68 -4.34 -6.14 -6.44
CA GLY A 68 -4.37 -5.19 -5.32
C GLY A 68 -3.80 -5.78 -4.03
N PHE A 69 -4.11 -7.06 -3.79
CA PHE A 69 -3.59 -7.80 -2.64
C PHE A 69 -2.09 -8.11 -2.77
N LEU A 70 -1.62 -8.43 -3.97
CA LEU A 70 -0.20 -8.58 -4.28
C LEU A 70 0.58 -7.29 -4.06
N MET A 71 0.00 -6.15 -4.44
CA MET A 71 0.60 -4.82 -4.23
C MET A 71 0.80 -4.52 -2.75
N LEU A 72 -0.19 -4.87 -1.91
CA LEU A 72 -0.13 -4.78 -0.44
C LEU A 72 0.91 -5.69 0.21
N THR A 73 1.16 -6.86 -0.37
CA THR A 73 2.08 -7.86 0.20
C THR A 73 3.51 -7.71 -0.29
N ARG A 74 3.73 -7.12 -1.48
CA ARG A 74 5.06 -6.98 -2.08
C ARG A 74 5.89 -5.85 -1.48
N TRP A 75 5.27 -4.80 -0.95
CA TRP A 75 5.99 -3.71 -0.28
C TRP A 75 5.85 -3.86 1.24
N ARG A 76 6.68 -4.73 1.76
CA ARG A 76 7.10 -4.80 3.17
C ARG A 76 8.60 -4.60 3.20
#